data_AF-A0A9D1Z7R0-F1
#
_entry.id   AF-A0A9D1Z7R0-F1
#
_cell.length_a   1.000
_cell.length_b   1.000
_cell.length_c   1.000
_cell.angle_alpha   90.00
_cell.angle_beta   90.00
_cell.angle_gamma   90.00
#
_symmetry.space_group_name_H-M   'P 1'
#
loop_
_entity.id
_entity.type
_entity.pdbx_description
1 polymer ?
#
loop_
_entity_poly.entity_id
_entity_poly.type
_entity_poly.pdbx_seq_one_letter_code
_entity_poly.pdbx_strand_id
1 'polypeptide(L)'
;MLQEKEKSYAEDLMREYSPEKKTDLDTLRALDRKVKQPAQIVAYTLGIIGALVLGVGMCLAMKVIGELMPLGIVIGVVGIAIVVANYFIYKAILKKRREKYSDEIVRLSNKILND
;
A
#
# COMPACT_ATOMS: atom_id res chain seq x y z
N MET A 1 -26.68 -44.88 7.45
CA MET A 1 -25.75 -44.65 8.58
C MET A 1 -24.27 -44.72 8.20
N LEU A 2 -23.68 -45.87 7.86
CA LEU A 2 -22.24 -45.92 7.49
C LEU A 2 -21.95 -45.27 6.12
N GLN A 3 -22.79 -45.54 5.11
CA GLN A 3 -22.68 -44.95 3.77
C GLN A 3 -22.84 -43.41 3.73
N GLU A 4 -23.65 -42.84 4.64
CA GLU A 4 -23.84 -41.39 4.74
C GLU A 4 -22.63 -40.69 5.36
N LYS A 5 -21.98 -41.33 6.35
CA LYS A 5 -20.73 -40.83 6.92
C LYS A 5 -19.59 -40.84 5.91
N GLU A 6 -19.50 -41.90 5.11
CA GLU A 6 -18.49 -42.00 4.04
C GLU A 6 -18.71 -40.93 2.96
N LYS A 7 -19.96 -40.69 2.56
CA LYS A 7 -20.31 -39.61 1.62
C LYS A 7 -19.99 -38.23 2.17
N SER A 8 -20.40 -37.94 3.41
CA SER A 8 -20.16 -36.64 4.05
C SER A 8 -18.66 -36.40 4.25
N TYR A 9 -17.90 -37.43 4.62
CA TYR A 9 -16.45 -37.34 4.75
C TYR A 9 -15.77 -37.09 3.40
N ALA A 10 -16.26 -37.73 2.33
CA ALA A 10 -15.77 -37.49 0.98
C ALA A 10 -16.12 -36.07 0.47
N GLU A 11 -17.30 -35.53 0.81
CA GLU A 11 -17.70 -34.16 0.47
C GLU A 11 -16.89 -33.10 1.25
N ASP A 12 -16.63 -33.35 2.53
CA ASP A 12 -15.80 -32.47 3.36
C ASP A 12 -14.34 -32.48 2.87
N LEU A 13 -13.79 -33.65 2.53
CA LEU A 13 -12.47 -33.78 1.93
C LEU A 13 -12.41 -33.09 0.56
N MET A 14 -13.46 -33.20 -0.25
CA MET A 14 -13.53 -32.53 -1.56
C MET A 14 -13.65 -30.99 -1.42
N ARG A 15 -14.23 -30.49 -0.32
CA ARG A 15 -14.24 -29.06 0.02
C ARG A 15 -12.89 -28.57 0.53
N GLU A 16 -12.22 -29.36 1.37
CA GLU A 16 -10.93 -29.03 1.98
C GLU A 16 -9.77 -29.09 0.98
N TYR A 17 -9.84 -30.01 0.01
CA TYR A 17 -8.83 -30.18 -1.04
C TYR A 17 -9.26 -29.65 -2.41
N SER A 18 -10.48 -29.10 -2.53
CA SER A 18 -10.78 -28.25 -3.68
C SER A 18 -9.81 -27.08 -3.62
N PRO A 19 -8.98 -26.86 -4.65
CA PRO A 19 -8.17 -25.65 -4.69
C PRO A 19 -9.16 -24.50 -4.56
N GLU A 20 -9.06 -23.71 -3.48
CA GLU A 20 -9.88 -22.51 -3.31
C GLU A 20 -9.88 -21.80 -4.67
N LYS A 21 -11.01 -21.85 -5.38
CA LYS A 21 -11.12 -21.23 -6.69
C LYS A 21 -10.93 -19.76 -6.42
N LYS A 22 -9.71 -19.24 -6.65
CA LYS A 22 -9.44 -17.81 -6.60
C LYS A 22 -10.48 -17.16 -7.48
N THR A 23 -11.44 -16.50 -6.86
CA THR A 23 -12.50 -15.82 -7.57
C THR A 23 -11.84 -14.74 -8.43
N ASP A 24 -12.42 -14.39 -9.57
CA ASP A 24 -11.90 -13.27 -10.37
C ASP A 24 -11.84 -11.97 -9.53
N LEU A 25 -12.68 -11.86 -8.49
CA LEU A 25 -12.64 -10.82 -7.45
C LEU A 25 -11.37 -10.85 -6.57
N ASP A 26 -10.90 -12.03 -6.17
CA ASP A 26 -9.66 -12.19 -5.40
C ASP A 26 -8.44 -11.80 -6.24
N THR A 27 -8.50 -12.10 -7.54
CA THR A 27 -7.46 -11.72 -8.51
C THR A 27 -7.44 -10.21 -8.73
N LEU A 28 -8.60 -9.56 -8.85
CA LEU A 28 -8.72 -8.09 -8.88
C LEU A 28 -8.16 -7.44 -7.62
N ARG A 29 -8.52 -7.97 -6.43
CA ARG A 29 -8.04 -7.44 -5.15
C ARG A 29 -6.52 -7.58 -5.01
N ALA A 30 -5.95 -8.70 -5.46
CA ALA A 30 -4.51 -8.90 -5.50
C ALA A 30 -3.82 -7.93 -6.48
N LEU A 31 -4.44 -7.66 -7.63
CA LEU A 31 -3.91 -6.71 -8.61
C LEU A 31 -3.94 -5.27 -8.06
N ASP A 32 -5.05 -4.81 -7.48
CA ASP A 32 -5.15 -3.48 -6.86
C ASP A 32 -4.07 -3.31 -5.77
N ARG A 33 -3.86 -4.34 -4.94
CA ARG A 33 -2.80 -4.34 -3.93
C ARG A 33 -1.40 -4.21 -4.55
N LYS A 34 -1.09 -4.97 -5.60
CA LYS A 34 0.19 -4.88 -6.33
C LYS A 34 0.42 -3.51 -6.99
N VAL A 35 -0.65 -2.86 -7.44
CA VAL A 35 -0.59 -1.50 -8.02
C VAL A 35 -0.22 -0.48 -6.95
N LYS A 36 -0.79 -0.59 -5.74
CA LYS A 36 -0.60 0.36 -4.62
C LYS A 36 0.66 0.12 -3.80
N GLN A 37 1.12 -1.12 -3.66
CA GLN A 37 2.26 -1.51 -2.83
C GLN A 37 3.53 -0.66 -3.02
N PRO A 38 4.06 -0.45 -4.24
CA PRO A 38 5.29 0.33 -4.39
C PRO A 38 5.10 1.81 -4.06
N ALA A 39 3.92 2.37 -4.33
CA ALA A 39 3.59 3.75 -3.95
C ALA A 39 3.56 3.89 -2.42
N GLN A 40 2.99 2.90 -1.72
CA GLN A 40 2.95 2.90 -0.25
C GLN A 40 4.34 2.77 0.37
N ILE A 41 5.20 1.87 -0.14
CA ILE A 41 6.57 1.68 0.39
C ILE A 41 7.39 2.97 0.25
N VAL A 42 7.34 3.62 -0.92
CA VAL A 42 8.03 4.89 -1.15
C VAL A 42 7.45 5.99 -0.26
N ALA A 43 6.13 6.04 -0.11
CA ALA A 43 5.48 7.05 0.73
C ALA A 43 5.81 6.89 2.22
N TYR A 44 5.88 5.65 2.72
CA TYR A 44 6.25 5.37 4.11
C TYR A 44 7.72 5.68 4.36
N THR A 45 8.62 5.26 3.48
CA THR A 45 10.06 5.51 3.65
C THR A 45 10.38 7.01 3.61
N LEU A 46 9.90 7.75 2.61
CA LEU A 46 10.07 9.20 2.53
C LEU A 46 9.34 9.94 3.68
N GLY A 47 8.15 9.46 4.06
CA GLY A 47 7.39 10.03 5.16
C GLY A 47 8.09 9.89 6.51
N ILE A 48 8.65 8.71 6.81
CA ILE A 48 9.42 8.46 8.04
C ILE A 48 10.67 9.36 8.08
N ILE A 49 11.42 9.44 6.98
CA ILE A 49 12.60 10.30 6.89
C ILE A 49 12.20 11.77 7.10
N GLY A 50 11.16 12.25 6.41
CA GLY A 50 10.67 13.61 6.55
C GLY A 50 10.20 13.95 7.97
N ALA A 51 9.50 13.02 8.62
CA ALA A 51 9.05 13.19 10.01
C ALA A 51 10.22 13.25 10.99
N LEU A 52 11.24 12.40 10.82
CA LEU A 52 12.45 12.43 11.64
C LEU A 52 13.23 13.74 11.45
N VAL A 53 13.42 14.19 10.21
CA VAL A 53 14.10 15.46 9.90
C VAL A 53 13.35 16.65 10.53
N LEU A 54 12.03 16.67 10.40
CA LEU A 54 11.19 17.72 11.00
C LEU A 54 11.24 17.69 12.53
N GLY A 55 11.18 16.50 13.14
CA GLY A 55 11.33 16.32 14.59
C GLY A 55 12.68 16.83 15.11
N VAL A 56 13.77 16.47 14.44
CA VAL A 56 15.12 16.94 14.77
C VAL A 56 15.25 18.46 14.61
N GLY A 57 14.68 19.02 13.54
CA GLY A 57 14.63 20.48 13.32
C GLY A 57 13.90 21.23 14.44
N MET A 58 12.78 20.70 14.93
CA MET A 58 12.05 21.28 16.06
C MET A 58 12.84 21.20 17.38
N CYS A 59 13.50 20.07 17.66
CA CYS A 59 14.34 19.92 18.84
C CYS A 59 15.53 20.91 18.85
N LEU A 60 16.14 21.15 17.69
CA LEU A 60 17.22 22.13 17.53
C LEU A 60 16.74 23.58 17.66
N ALA A 61 15.53 23.88 17.18
CA ALA A 61 14.95 25.22 17.26
C ALA A 61 14.65 25.65 18.72
N MET A 62 14.30 24.71 19.59
CA MET A 62 14.06 24.99 21.02
C MET A 62 15.34 25.19 21.85
N LYS A 63 16.50 25.41 21.22
CA LYS A 63 17.82 25.57 21.86
C LYS A 63 18.24 24.42 22.80
N VAL A 64 17.59 23.26 22.74
CA VAL A 64 17.83 22.12 23.65
C VAL A 64 19.23 21.51 23.46
N ILE A 65 19.86 21.70 22.29
CA ILE A 65 21.17 21.13 21.93
C ILE A 65 22.20 22.24 21.58
N GLY A 66 21.92 23.52 21.88
CA GLY A 66 22.84 24.67 21.66
C GLY A 66 22.17 25.88 21.01
N GLU A 67 22.94 26.95 20.75
CA GLU A 67 22.43 28.21 20.15
C GLU A 67 22.16 28.14 18.63
N LEU A 68 21.78 26.98 18.11
CA LEU A 68 21.64 26.71 16.68
C LEU A 68 20.21 26.96 16.15
N MET A 69 19.52 27.99 16.66
CA MET A 69 18.17 28.37 16.23
C MET A 69 18.03 28.54 14.70
N PRO A 70 18.93 29.25 13.99
CA PRO A 70 18.81 29.42 12.53
C PRO A 70 18.92 28.09 11.77
N LEU A 71 19.76 27.18 12.27
CA LEU A 71 20.02 25.88 11.67
C LEU A 71 18.81 24.94 11.85
N GLY A 72 18.17 24.98 13.02
CA GLY A 72 16.91 24.27 13.28
C GLY A 72 15.76 24.71 12.36
N ILE A 73 15.64 26.01 12.07
CA ILE A 73 14.63 26.54 11.14
C ILE A 73 14.86 26.02 9.73
N VAL A 74 16.10 26.06 9.23
CA VAL A 74 16.43 25.56 7.88
C VAL A 74 16.10 24.07 7.76
N ILE A 75 16.49 23.27 8.75
CA ILE A 75 16.19 21.82 8.77
C ILE A 75 14.69 21.57 8.86
N GLY A 76 13.96 22.34 9.67
CA GLY A 76 12.50 22.24 9.79
C GLY A 76 11.78 22.54 8.48
N VAL A 77 12.19 23.60 7.76
CA VAL A 77 11.63 23.95 6.44
C VAL A 77 11.88 22.84 5.42
N VAL A 78 13.09 22.26 5.42
CA VAL A 78 13.41 21.10 4.57
C VAL A 78 12.54 19.90 4.92
N GLY A 79 12.31 19.63 6.21
CA GLY A 79 11.39 18.58 6.67
C GLY A 79 9.97 18.77 6.15
N ILE A 80 9.44 20.00 6.22
CA ILE A 80 8.10 20.32 5.69
C ILE A 80 8.05 20.10 4.17
N ALA A 81 9.06 20.57 3.44
CA ALA A 81 9.14 20.39 1.99
C ALA A 81 9.13 18.90 1.59
N ILE A 82 9.85 18.05 2.32
CA ILE A 82 9.87 16.60 2.10
C ILE A 82 8.48 15.99 2.33
N VAL A 83 7.77 16.39 3.39
CA VAL A 83 6.41 15.89 3.68
C VAL A 83 5.42 16.31 2.60
N VAL A 84 5.48 17.56 2.13
CA VAL A 84 4.61 18.05 1.04
C VAL A 84 4.92 17.30 -0.26
N ALA A 85 6.21 17.14 -0.60
CA ALA A 85 6.63 16.39 -1.77
C ALA A 85 6.19 14.92 -1.70
N ASN A 86 6.17 14.31 -0.51
CA ASN A 86 5.76 12.93 -0.32
C ASN A 86 4.32 12.68 -0.81
N TYR A 87 3.39 13.60 -0.50
CA TYR A 87 2.00 13.50 -0.98
C TYR A 87 1.92 13.58 -2.51
N PHE A 88 2.65 14.50 -3.13
CA PHE A 88 2.71 14.64 -4.59
C PHE A 88 3.33 13.41 -5.26
N ILE A 89 4.44 12.90 -4.72
CA ILE A 89 5.13 11.70 -5.21
C ILE A 89 4.22 10.49 -5.13
N TYR A 90 3.54 10.28 -4.00
CA TYR A 90 2.56 9.21 -3.84
C TYR A 90 1.47 9.27 -4.91
N LYS A 91 0.88 10.45 -5.13
CA LYS A 91 -0.17 10.65 -6.13
C LYS A 91 0.34 10.42 -7.56
N ALA A 92 1.55 10.88 -7.86
CA ALA A 92 2.17 10.72 -9.18
C ALA A 92 2.49 9.26 -9.49
N ILE A 93 3.07 8.51 -8.54
CA ILE A 93 3.35 7.08 -8.69
C ILE A 93 2.04 6.31 -8.84
N LEU A 94 1.03 6.61 -8.02
CA LEU A 94 -0.27 5.95 -8.10
C LEU A 94 -0.94 6.16 -9.46
N LYS A 95 -0.89 7.39 -10.02
CA LYS A 95 -1.43 7.69 -11.35
C LYS A 95 -0.71 6.90 -12.44
N LYS A 96 0.63 6.94 -12.48
CA LYS A 96 1.42 6.18 -13.47
C LYS A 96 1.20 4.68 -13.39
N ARG A 97 1.08 4.14 -12.17
CA ARG A 97 0.80 2.70 -11.98
C ARG A 97 -0.61 2.37 -12.43
N ARG A 98 -1.62 3.18 -12.07
CA ARG A 98 -3.00 2.98 -12.55
C ARG A 98 -3.10 2.99 -14.07
N GLU A 99 -2.43 3.91 -14.76
CA GLU A 99 -2.39 3.94 -16.23
C GLU A 99 -1.74 2.67 -16.79
N LYS A 100 -0.61 2.22 -16.22
CA LYS A 100 0.09 1.01 -16.67
C LYS A 100 -0.70 -0.28 -16.51
N TYR A 101 -1.60 -0.36 -15.52
CA TYR A 101 -2.44 -1.53 -15.26
C TYR A 101 -3.91 -1.32 -15.67
N SER A 102 -4.23 -0.19 -16.31
CA SER A 102 -5.60 0.20 -16.69
C SER A 102 -6.27 -0.85 -17.57
N ASP A 103 -5.58 -1.30 -18.62
CA ASP A 103 -6.12 -2.26 -19.57
C ASP A 103 -6.42 -3.62 -18.93
N GLU A 104 -5.55 -4.06 -18.01
CA GLU A 104 -5.70 -5.34 -17.31
C GLU A 104 -6.84 -5.28 -16.28
N ILE A 105 -6.99 -4.15 -15.58
CA ILE A 105 -8.11 -3.90 -14.65
C ILE A 105 -9.43 -3.86 -15.41
N VAL A 106 -9.51 -3.11 -16.51
CA VAL A 106 -10.73 -2.99 -17.33
C VAL A 106 -11.10 -4.35 -17.94
N ARG A 107 -10.13 -5.11 -18.44
CA ARG A 107 -10.38 -6.45 -18.99
C ARG A 107 -10.92 -7.41 -17.94
N LEU A 108 -10.33 -7.43 -16.74
CA LEU A 108 -10.76 -8.31 -15.66
C LEU A 108 -12.13 -7.88 -15.09
N SER A 109 -12.39 -6.57 -14.99
CA SER A 109 -13.71 -6.05 -14.59
C SER A 109 -14.81 -6.39 -15.61
N ASN A 110 -14.54 -6.25 -16.91
CA ASN A 110 -15.51 -6.62 -17.95
C ASN A 110 -15.77 -8.12 -18.03
N LYS A 111 -14.79 -8.95 -17.67
CA LYS A 111 -14.98 -10.40 -17.56
C LYS A 111 -15.98 -10.73 -16.45
N ILE A 112 -15.80 -10.15 -15.26
CA ILE A 112 -16.71 -10.38 -14.11
C ILE A 112 -18.11 -9.79 -14.35
N LEU A 113 -18.22 -8.67 -15.08
CA LEU A 113 -19.51 -8.03 -15.35
C LEU A 113 -20.34 -8.74 -16.44
N ASN A 114 -19.72 -9.58 -17.26
CA ASN A 114 -20.39 -10.34 -18.34
C ASN A 114 -20.45 -11.86 -18.07
N ASP A 115 -19.99 -12.32 -16.91
CA ASP A 115 -20.24 -13.65 -16.32
C ASP A 115 -21.54 -13.60 -15.49
#